data_AF-A0A1B6KP61-F1
#
_entry.id   AF-A0A1B6KP61-F1
#
_cell.length_a   1.000
_cell.length_b   1.000
_cell.length_c   1.000
_cell.angle_alpha   90.00
_cell.angle_beta   90.00
_cell.angle_gamma   90.00
#
_symmetry.space_group_name_H-M   'P 1'
#
loop_
_entity.id
_entity.type
_entity.pdbx_description
1 polymer ?
#
loop_
_entity_poly.entity_id
_entity_poly.type
_entity_poly.pdbx_seq_one_letter_code
_entity_poly.pdbx_strand_id
1 'polypeptide(L)'
;GDALSNPNRHSPSHNIGTVRNLTHLLGHVFSSQFVFPVLGHDDPRYVAEDTQPYRHVSNLWRHWLPSEALHTFNKGGFYSIEQKTRKLRLVALNTNLWTG
;
A
#
# COMPACT_ATOMS: atom_id res chain seq x y z
N GLY A 1 -6.93 -0.87 2.46
CA GLY A 1 -6.40 -1.20 3.79
C GLY A 1 -7.08 -2.42 4.33
N ASP A 2 -6.52 -2.97 5.41
CA ASP A 2 -7.06 -4.09 6.22
C ASP A 2 -7.37 -5.33 5.38
N ALA A 3 -6.36 -5.75 4.61
CA ALA A 3 -6.45 -6.94 3.77
C ALA A 3 -6.45 -8.26 4.57
N LEU A 4 -6.08 -8.21 5.87
CA LEU A 4 -5.89 -9.38 6.72
C LEU A 4 -7.00 -9.47 7.77
N SER A 5 -7.53 -10.68 7.98
CA SER A 5 -8.57 -10.89 9.01
C SER A 5 -8.02 -11.00 10.44
N ASN A 6 -6.77 -11.46 10.59
CA ASN A 6 -6.06 -11.47 11.87
C ASN A 6 -4.54 -11.52 11.59
N PRO A 7 -3.82 -10.39 11.64
CA PRO A 7 -2.41 -10.34 11.25
C PRO A 7 -1.50 -11.15 12.17
N ASN A 8 -1.88 -11.35 13.43
CA ASN A 8 -1.09 -12.04 14.45
C ASN A 8 -1.18 -13.57 14.37
N ARG A 9 -2.16 -14.10 13.62
CA ARG A 9 -2.36 -15.54 13.46
C ARG A 9 -1.39 -16.18 12.47
N HIS A 10 -0.78 -15.39 11.59
CA HIS A 10 -0.03 -15.88 10.44
C HIS A 10 1.37 -15.25 10.37
N SER A 11 2.29 -15.92 9.65
CA SER A 11 3.65 -15.40 9.45
C SER A 11 3.65 -14.12 8.59
N PRO A 12 4.67 -13.26 8.71
CA PRO A 12 4.81 -12.09 7.84
C PRO A 12 4.78 -12.43 6.34
N SER A 13 5.37 -13.56 5.94
CA SER A 13 5.36 -14.05 4.56
C SER A 13 3.96 -14.44 4.08
N HIS A 14 3.15 -15.06 4.94
CA HIS A 14 1.77 -15.38 4.64
C HIS A 14 0.94 -14.09 4.47
N ASN A 15 1.11 -13.13 5.38
CA ASN A 15 0.43 -11.84 5.33
C ASN A 15 0.70 -11.10 4.01
N ILE A 16 1.97 -11.04 3.56
CA ILE A 16 2.32 -10.48 2.25
C ILE A 16 1.72 -11.31 1.10
N GLY A 17 1.65 -12.63 1.24
CA GLY A 17 0.95 -13.50 0.29
C GLY A 17 -0.53 -13.15 0.12
N THR A 18 -1.22 -12.89 1.23
CA THR A 18 -2.63 -12.46 1.22
C THR A 18 -2.81 -11.12 0.50
N VAL A 19 -1.99 -10.11 0.83
CA VAL A 19 -2.02 -8.80 0.15
C VAL A 19 -1.73 -8.95 -1.35
N ARG A 20 -0.79 -9.81 -1.73
CA ARG A 20 -0.48 -10.10 -3.14
C ARG A 20 -1.67 -10.70 -3.87
N ASN A 21 -2.33 -11.70 -3.29
CA ASN A 21 -3.48 -12.36 -3.91
C ASN A 21 -4.63 -11.38 -4.14
N LEU A 22 -4.92 -10.53 -3.15
CA LEU A 22 -5.94 -9.49 -3.28
C LEU A 22 -5.54 -8.43 -4.31
N THR A 23 -4.27 -8.00 -4.31
CA THR A 23 -3.74 -7.06 -5.31
C THR A 23 -3.91 -7.62 -6.73
N HIS A 24 -3.58 -8.90 -6.93
CA HIS A 24 -3.71 -9.58 -8.21
C HIS A 24 -5.18 -9.69 -8.65
N LEU A 25 -6.06 -10.12 -7.76
CA LEU A 25 -7.50 -10.21 -8.03
C LEU A 25 -8.09 -8.86 -8.44
N LEU A 26 -7.79 -7.81 -7.67
CA LEU A 26 -8.25 -6.45 -7.97
C LEU A 26 -7.65 -5.93 -9.29
N GLY A 27 -6.39 -6.25 -9.58
CA GLY A 27 -5.76 -5.89 -10.86
C GLY A 27 -6.44 -6.54 -12.07
N HIS A 28 -6.97 -7.75 -11.92
CA HIS A 28 -7.75 -8.42 -12.97
C HIS A 28 -9.14 -7.80 -13.14
N VAL A 29 -9.82 -7.51 -12.04
CA VAL A 29 -11.18 -6.93 -12.05
C VAL A 29 -11.17 -5.48 -12.55
N PHE A 30 -10.17 -4.69 -12.13
CA PHE A 30 -10.04 -3.27 -12.44
C PHE A 30 -8.89 -3.01 -13.41
N SER A 31 -8.88 -3.69 -14.55
CA SER A 31 -7.76 -3.65 -15.51
C SER A 31 -7.57 -2.30 -16.22
N SER A 32 -8.58 -1.43 -16.21
CA SER A 32 -8.55 -0.11 -16.88
C SER A 32 -8.88 1.06 -15.95
N GLN A 33 -9.20 0.79 -14.68
CA GLN A 33 -9.52 1.82 -13.70
C GLN A 33 -8.28 2.14 -12.85
N PHE A 34 -8.20 3.38 -12.39
CA PHE A 34 -7.21 3.75 -11.40
C PHE A 34 -7.58 3.19 -10.04
N VAL A 35 -6.64 2.50 -9.41
CA VAL A 35 -6.76 2.02 -8.02
C VAL A 35 -5.76 2.80 -7.17
N PHE A 36 -6.23 3.40 -6.09
CA PHE A 36 -5.41 4.19 -5.17
C PHE A 36 -5.40 3.51 -3.78
N PRO A 37 -4.51 2.54 -3.56
CA PRO A 37 -4.49 1.77 -2.31
C PRO A 37 -3.98 2.59 -1.13
N VAL A 38 -4.61 2.41 0.04
CA VAL A 38 -4.15 2.96 1.32
C VAL A 38 -3.91 1.83 2.32
N LEU A 39 -2.95 2.03 3.23
CA LEU A 39 -2.70 1.11 4.34
C LEU A 39 -3.83 1.18 5.36
N GLY A 40 -4.28 0.02 5.82
CA GLY A 40 -5.08 -0.13 7.04
C GLY A 40 -4.21 -0.52 8.24
N HIS A 41 -4.83 -0.65 9.40
CA HIS A 41 -4.18 -0.97 10.66
C HIS A 41 -3.48 -2.34 10.62
N ASP A 42 -4.14 -3.33 10.01
CA ASP A 42 -3.67 -4.71 10.00
C ASP A 42 -2.74 -5.03 8.82
N ASP A 43 -2.50 -4.07 7.92
CA ASP A 43 -1.65 -4.32 6.75
C ASP A 43 -0.17 -4.53 7.15
N PRO A 44 0.54 -5.43 6.45
CA PRO A 44 1.88 -5.85 6.85
C PRO A 44 2.92 -4.72 6.70
N ARG A 45 3.75 -4.57 7.74
CA ARG A 45 4.94 -3.72 7.78
C ARG A 45 6.15 -4.51 8.28
N TYR A 46 7.33 -4.27 7.73
CA TYR A 46 8.59 -4.87 8.19
C TYR A 46 9.40 -3.83 8.97
N VAL A 47 9.51 -4.00 10.28
CA VAL A 47 10.14 -3.00 11.18
C VAL A 47 11.55 -3.41 11.61
N ALA A 48 11.95 -4.66 11.38
CA ALA A 48 13.28 -5.14 11.76
C ALA A 48 14.33 -4.67 10.75
N GLU A 49 15.05 -3.60 11.10
CA GLU A 49 16.23 -3.03 10.42
C GLU A 49 16.03 -2.38 9.04
N ASP A 50 14.81 -2.41 8.47
CA ASP A 50 14.56 -1.82 7.14
C ASP A 50 14.32 -0.30 7.22
N THR A 51 15.08 0.46 6.43
CA THR A 51 14.82 1.90 6.20
C THR A 51 13.55 2.14 5.39
N GLN A 52 12.94 1.09 4.84
CA GLN A 52 11.75 1.14 3.99
C GLN A 52 10.72 0.09 4.42
N PRO A 53 10.03 0.29 5.56
CA PRO A 53 9.17 -0.72 6.17
C PRO A 53 7.99 -1.20 5.30
N TYR A 54 7.67 -0.44 4.25
CA TYR A 54 6.56 -0.73 3.33
C TYR A 54 7.02 -1.22 1.94
N ARG A 55 8.32 -1.49 1.74
CA ARG A 55 8.88 -1.85 0.43
C ARG A 55 8.24 -3.10 -0.18
N HIS A 56 7.93 -4.10 0.64
CA HIS A 56 7.27 -5.31 0.15
C HIS A 56 5.86 -5.02 -0.39
N VAL A 57 5.09 -4.17 0.30
CA VAL A 57 3.74 -3.78 -0.13
C VAL A 57 3.80 -2.88 -1.36
N SER A 58 4.74 -1.92 -1.39
CA SER A 58 4.89 -1.00 -2.53
C SER A 58 5.25 -1.72 -3.83
N ASN A 59 6.06 -2.78 -3.74
CA ASN A 59 6.39 -3.61 -4.89
C ASN A 59 5.16 -4.30 -5.48
N LEU A 60 4.16 -4.65 -4.66
CA LEU A 60 2.89 -5.20 -5.14
C LEU A 60 2.07 -4.13 -5.86
N TRP A 61 2.05 -2.90 -5.35
CA TRP A 61 1.25 -1.80 -5.89
C TRP A 61 1.93 -1.00 -7.00
N ARG A 62 3.12 -1.39 -7.43
CA ARG A 62 3.93 -0.65 -8.40
C ARG A 62 3.28 -0.43 -9.77
N HIS A 63 2.29 -1.25 -10.12
CA HIS A 63 1.55 -1.11 -11.37
C HIS A 63 0.38 -0.12 -11.26
N TRP A 64 -0.01 0.26 -10.04
CA TRP A 64 -1.05 1.27 -9.78
C TRP A 64 -0.48 2.65 -9.45
N LEU A 65 0.74 2.69 -8.89
CA LEU A 65 1.32 3.92 -8.34
C LEU A 65 2.51 4.42 -9.18
N PRO A 66 2.60 5.74 -9.43
CA PRO A 66 3.78 6.33 -10.07
C PRO A 66 5.02 6.26 -9.15
N SER A 67 6.20 6.38 -9.73
CA SER A 67 7.48 6.26 -9.02
C SER A 67 7.63 7.21 -7.83
N GLU A 68 7.12 8.44 -7.96
CA GLU A 68 7.16 9.46 -6.91
C GLU A 68 6.26 9.07 -5.71
N ALA A 69 5.11 8.46 -6.00
CA ALA A 69 4.23 7.93 -4.96
C ALA A 69 4.88 6.75 -4.24
N LEU A 70 5.50 5.82 -4.98
CA LEU A 70 6.23 4.69 -4.40
C LEU A 70 7.39 5.15 -3.50
N HIS A 71 8.09 6.22 -3.87
CA HIS A 71 9.21 6.76 -3.09
C HIS A 71 8.77 7.21 -1.68
N THR A 72 7.70 8.00 -1.60
CA THR A 72 7.15 8.48 -0.31
C THR A 72 6.49 7.36 0.47
N PHE A 73 5.79 6.46 -0.22
CA PHE A 73 5.15 5.30 0.39
C PHE A 73 6.16 4.37 1.06
N ASN A 74 7.30 4.10 0.43
CA ASN A 74 8.35 3.26 1.04
C ASN A 74 8.85 3.78 2.38
N LYS A 75 8.92 5.11 2.53
CA LYS A 75 9.44 5.78 3.73
C LYS A 75 8.42 5.84 4.87
N GLY A 76 7.15 6.09 4.55
CA GLY A 76 6.15 6.41 5.59
C GLY A 76 4.75 5.84 5.36
N GLY A 77 4.53 5.09 4.29
CA GLY A 77 3.23 4.49 3.97
C GLY A 77 2.20 5.48 3.45
N PHE A 78 2.60 6.71 3.14
CA PHE A 78 1.77 7.78 2.58
C PHE A 78 2.30 8.21 1.21
N TYR A 79 1.44 8.79 0.38
CA TYR A 79 1.85 9.35 -0.90
C TYR A 79 0.86 10.41 -1.42
N SER A 80 1.23 11.08 -2.52
CA SER A 80 0.30 11.91 -3.28
C SER A 80 0.41 11.65 -4.78
N ILE A 81 -0.68 11.90 -5.50
CA ILE A 81 -0.73 11.83 -6.97
C ILE A 81 -1.38 13.11 -7.47
N GLU A 82 -0.74 13.75 -8.44
CA GLU A 82 -1.24 14.96 -9.07
C GLU A 82 -1.74 14.67 -10.49
N GLN A 83 -2.97 15.06 -10.77
CA GLN A 83 -3.55 15.07 -12.10
C GLN A 83 -3.58 16.51 -12.64
N LYS A 84 -2.48 16.92 -13.27
CA LYS A 84 -2.25 18.29 -13.73
C LYS A 84 -3.37 18.82 -14.64
N THR A 85 -3.88 17.98 -15.54
CA THR A 85 -4.94 18.35 -16.49
C THR A 85 -6.27 18.67 -15.81
N ARG A 86 -6.55 18.05 -14.65
CA ARG A 86 -7.79 18.28 -13.89
C ARG A 86 -7.60 19.18 -12.67
N LYS A 87 -6.39 19.71 -12.46
CA LYS A 87 -6.01 20.48 -11.24
C LYS A 87 -6.42 19.75 -9.95
N LEU A 88 -6.27 18.42 -9.94
CA LEU A 88 -6.64 17.56 -8.82
C LEU A 88 -5.38 16.99 -8.17
N ARG A 89 -5.36 16.96 -6.84
CA ARG A 89 -4.33 16.27 -6.06
C ARG A 89 -4.98 15.29 -5.10
N LEU A 90 -4.63 14.02 -5.22
CA LEU A 90 -4.98 12.97 -4.27
C LEU A 90 -3.87 12.87 -3.23
N VAL A 91 -4.25 12.79 -1.96
CA VAL A 91 -3.33 12.57 -0.84
C VAL A 91 -3.79 11.33 -0.08
N ALA A 92 -2.95 10.31 -0.07
CA ALA A 92 -3.16 9.07 0.65
C ALA A 92 -2.34 9.12 1.94
N LEU A 93 -3.02 9.22 3.09
CA LEU A 93 -2.39 9.32 4.40
C LEU A 93 -2.27 7.93 5.05
N ASN A 94 -1.19 7.73 5.80
CA ASN A 94 -1.04 6.60 6.70
C ASN A 94 -1.49 6.98 8.11
N THR A 95 -2.80 6.97 8.35
CA THR A 95 -3.35 7.41 9.64
C THR A 95 -2.99 6.48 10.80
N ASN A 96 -2.50 5.26 10.53
CA ASN A 96 -2.05 4.31 11.56
C ASN A 96 -0.90 4.84 12.42
N LEU A 97 -0.16 5.86 11.93
CA LEU A 97 0.88 6.53 12.69
C LEU A 97 0.34 7.37 13.87
N TRP A 98 -0.97 7.59 13.93
CA TRP A 98 -1.64 8.39 14.95
C TRP A 98 -2.62 7.60 15.82
N THR A 99 -2.83 6.31 15.56
CA THR A 99 -3.78 5.45 16.31
C THR A 99 -3.09 4.72 17.47
N GLY A 100 -2.21 5.40 18.19
CA GLY A 100 -1.51 4.89 19.37
C GLY A 100 -2.39 4.89 20.62
#